data_AF-A0A9C9GLH3-F1
#
_entry.id   AF-A0A9C9GLH3-F1
#
_cell.length_a   1.000
_cell.length_b   1.000
_cell.length_c   1.000
_cell.angle_alpha   90.00
_cell.angle_beta   90.00
_cell.angle_gamma   90.00
#
_symmetry.space_group_name_H-M   'P 1'
#
loop_
_entity.id
_entity.type
_entity.pdbx_description
1 polymer ?
#
loop_
_entity_poly.entity_id
_entity_poly.type
_entity_poly.pdbx_seq_one_letter_code
_entity_poly.pdbx_strand_id
1 'polypeptide(L)'
;MIKHLSIIFLLVLSSPLHAALISSDYLTPGDNLITRDTVTGLEWLDLTVTQGLSPDSVQSNPVFSAQGFRYALFDDVSTLFQSAGITPTSGNPVSGQISEVTALINLLGATTVLSDGRLISEGYLNPFVTPDGPLKGDWIFKTELNLFSDTLYIAAITRGEPTLQSSAIAQYGSLLVRPV
;
A
#
# COMPACT_ATOMS: atom_id res chain seq x y z
N MET A 1 -43.78 45.21 16.14
CA MET A 1 -42.54 44.64 16.70
C MET A 1 -42.30 43.28 16.03
N ILE A 2 -41.49 43.25 14.97
CA ILE A 2 -41.21 42.01 14.21
C ILE A 2 -40.02 41.32 14.89
N LYS A 3 -40.25 40.15 15.49
CA LYS A 3 -39.18 39.28 16.01
C LYS A 3 -38.56 38.56 14.81
N HIS A 4 -37.35 38.95 14.42
CA HIS A 4 -36.58 38.21 13.44
C HIS A 4 -36.14 36.88 14.05
N LEU A 5 -36.72 35.78 13.57
CA LEU A 5 -36.29 34.43 13.89
C LEU A 5 -35.15 34.07 12.94
N SER A 6 -33.91 34.20 13.40
CA SER A 6 -32.73 33.79 12.63
C SER A 6 -32.65 32.27 12.58
N ILE A 7 -32.86 31.68 11.40
CA ILE A 7 -32.56 30.27 11.13
C ILE A 7 -31.06 30.18 10.82
N ILE A 8 -30.29 29.58 11.73
CA ILE A 8 -28.89 29.22 11.49
C ILE A 8 -28.91 27.91 10.69
N PHE A 9 -28.64 28.00 9.39
CA PHE A 9 -28.43 26.83 8.53
C PHE A 9 -27.01 26.31 8.78
N LEU A 10 -26.88 25.26 9.58
CA LEU A 10 -25.60 24.58 9.82
C LEU A 10 -25.24 23.80 8.56
N LEU A 11 -24.39 24.39 7.71
CA LEU A 11 -23.82 23.72 6.53
C LEU A 11 -22.82 22.67 7.05
N VAL A 12 -23.26 21.43 7.23
CA VAL A 12 -22.35 20.31 7.47
C VAL A 12 -21.63 20.05 6.15
N LEU A 13 -20.43 20.62 5.99
CA LEU A 13 -19.47 20.19 4.99
C LEU A 13 -19.06 18.76 5.36
N SER A 14 -19.79 17.76 4.87
CA SER A 14 -19.29 16.39 4.92
C SER A 14 -18.11 16.32 3.96
N SER A 15 -16.89 16.34 4.48
CA SER A 15 -15.76 15.84 3.71
C SER A 15 -16.14 14.44 3.24
N PRO A 16 -16.07 14.11 1.94
CA PRO A 16 -16.23 12.73 1.53
C PRO A 16 -15.03 11.96 2.08
N LEU A 17 -15.17 11.42 3.29
CA LEU A 17 -14.36 10.31 3.76
C LEU A 17 -14.89 9.08 3.02
N HIS A 18 -14.78 9.06 1.70
CA HIS A 18 -14.93 7.83 0.95
C HIS A 18 -13.70 7.00 1.31
N ALA A 19 -13.90 5.89 2.00
CA ALA A 19 -12.89 4.86 2.06
C ALA A 19 -12.67 4.35 0.64
N ALA A 20 -11.73 4.95 -0.09
CA ALA A 20 -11.41 4.55 -1.46
C ALA A 20 -10.91 3.10 -1.47
N LEU A 21 -10.29 2.67 -0.37
CA LEU A 21 -9.78 1.33 -0.18
C LEU A 21 -10.71 0.52 0.73
N ILE A 22 -11.05 -0.68 0.27
CA ILE A 22 -11.85 -1.64 1.03
C ILE A 22 -11.20 -3.03 0.98
N SER A 23 -11.40 -3.84 2.01
CA SER A 23 -10.97 -5.24 1.99
C SER A 23 -11.97 -6.13 1.23
N SER A 24 -11.46 -7.15 0.55
CA SER A 24 -12.23 -8.17 -0.18
C SER A 24 -11.53 -9.52 -0.08
N ASP A 25 -12.28 -10.59 -0.26
CA ASP A 25 -11.76 -11.95 -0.30
C ASP A 25 -10.98 -12.23 -1.59
N TYR A 26 -9.97 -13.11 -1.51
CA TYR A 26 -9.17 -13.57 -2.63
C TYR A 26 -9.56 -14.97 -3.11
N LEU A 27 -9.26 -16.01 -2.30
CA LEU A 27 -9.43 -17.41 -2.67
C LEU A 27 -10.50 -18.10 -1.84
N THR A 28 -10.67 -17.66 -0.60
CA THR A 28 -11.57 -18.28 0.37
C THR A 28 -12.41 -17.22 1.07
N PRO A 29 -13.70 -17.48 1.33
CA PRO A 29 -14.54 -16.53 2.04
C PRO A 29 -13.97 -16.15 3.41
N GLY A 30 -13.81 -14.86 3.66
CA GLY A 30 -13.27 -14.29 4.90
C GLY A 30 -11.75 -14.20 4.99
N ASP A 31 -10.99 -14.54 3.93
CA ASP A 31 -9.53 -14.38 3.95
C ASP A 31 -9.07 -12.92 3.84
N ASN A 32 -9.90 -12.04 3.28
CA ASN A 32 -9.64 -10.60 3.22
C ASN A 32 -8.28 -10.22 2.57
N LEU A 33 -7.75 -11.07 1.69
CA LEU A 33 -6.41 -10.92 1.10
C LEU A 33 -6.34 -9.99 -0.12
N ILE A 34 -7.44 -9.29 -0.44
CA ILE A 34 -7.47 -8.24 -1.46
C ILE A 34 -7.79 -6.90 -0.83
N THR A 35 -6.99 -5.89 -1.17
CA THR A 35 -7.38 -4.48 -1.02
C THR A 35 -7.90 -3.97 -2.34
N ARG A 36 -9.18 -3.61 -2.40
CA ARG A 36 -9.80 -3.02 -3.59
C ARG A 36 -9.81 -1.51 -3.50
N ASP A 37 -9.20 -0.88 -4.49
CA ASP A 37 -9.29 0.56 -4.72
C ASP A 37 -10.48 0.86 -5.64
N THR A 38 -11.52 1.42 -5.04
CA THR A 38 -12.79 1.78 -5.69
C THR A 38 -12.68 3.01 -6.60
N VAL A 39 -11.60 3.79 -6.50
CA VAL A 39 -11.34 4.95 -7.35
C VAL A 39 -10.66 4.53 -8.65
N THR A 40 -9.64 3.68 -8.56
CA THR A 40 -8.88 3.22 -9.73
C THR A 40 -9.44 1.96 -10.38
N GLY A 41 -10.26 1.19 -9.66
CA GLY A 41 -10.72 -0.13 -10.11
C GLY A 41 -9.63 -1.19 -10.04
N LEU A 42 -8.62 -0.99 -9.19
CA LEU A 42 -7.52 -1.92 -8.99
C LEU A 42 -7.71 -2.76 -7.71
N GLU A 43 -7.32 -4.02 -7.78
CA GLU A 43 -7.21 -4.94 -6.65
C GLU A 43 -5.74 -5.22 -6.36
N TRP A 44 -5.36 -5.03 -5.10
CA TRP A 44 -4.02 -5.22 -4.57
C TRP A 44 -3.97 -6.49 -3.75
N LEU A 45 -3.03 -7.37 -4.05
CA LEU A 45 -2.81 -8.58 -3.27
C LEU A 45 -2.11 -8.23 -1.96
N ASP A 46 -2.57 -8.82 -0.85
CA ASP A 46 -1.89 -8.74 0.44
C ASP A 46 -0.43 -9.23 0.33
N LEU A 47 0.49 -8.42 0.85
CA LEU A 47 1.94 -8.64 0.74
C LEU A 47 2.37 -9.94 1.42
N THR A 48 1.66 -10.37 2.46
CA THR A 48 1.95 -11.60 3.20
C THR A 48 1.78 -12.85 2.32
N VAL A 49 0.97 -12.78 1.25
CA VAL A 49 0.77 -13.89 0.29
C VAL A 49 2.05 -14.23 -0.48
N THR A 50 2.89 -13.23 -0.75
CA THR A 50 4.14 -13.38 -1.50
C THR A 50 5.39 -13.17 -0.64
N GLN A 51 5.20 -13.02 0.66
CA GLN A 51 6.28 -12.71 1.58
C GLN A 51 7.35 -13.80 1.58
N GLY A 52 8.62 -13.39 1.48
CA GLY A 52 9.75 -14.30 1.45
C GLY A 52 9.96 -15.02 0.12
N LEU A 53 9.19 -14.68 -0.92
CA LEU A 53 9.44 -15.13 -2.29
C LEU A 53 10.33 -14.12 -3.02
N SER A 54 11.15 -14.62 -3.95
CA SER A 54 11.93 -13.75 -4.82
C SER A 54 11.06 -13.15 -5.93
N PRO A 55 11.41 -11.97 -6.46
CA PRO A 55 10.72 -11.39 -7.61
C PRO A 55 10.53 -12.36 -8.78
N ASP A 56 11.58 -13.12 -9.13
CA ASP A 56 11.57 -14.13 -10.19
C ASP A 56 10.57 -15.25 -9.91
N SER A 57 10.49 -15.72 -8.66
CA SER A 57 9.57 -16.78 -8.26
C SER A 57 8.12 -16.32 -8.39
N VAL A 58 7.83 -15.08 -8.00
CA VAL A 58 6.49 -14.50 -8.15
C VAL A 58 6.15 -14.23 -9.61
N GLN A 59 7.07 -13.69 -10.40
CA GLN A 59 6.87 -13.38 -11.83
C GLN A 59 6.65 -14.64 -12.67
N SER A 60 7.32 -15.73 -12.33
CA SER A 60 7.19 -17.02 -13.02
C SER A 60 6.03 -17.88 -12.51
N ASN A 61 5.36 -17.48 -11.43
CA ASN A 61 4.23 -18.24 -10.90
C ASN A 61 3.00 -18.07 -11.80
N PRO A 62 2.50 -19.15 -12.43
CA PRO A 62 1.38 -19.07 -13.37
C PRO A 62 0.07 -18.73 -12.68
N VAL A 63 -0.07 -18.95 -11.37
CA VAL A 63 -1.30 -18.68 -10.62
C VAL A 63 -1.61 -17.18 -10.58
N PHE A 64 -0.59 -16.34 -10.33
CA PHE A 64 -0.80 -14.89 -10.26
C PHE A 64 -1.14 -14.31 -11.64
N SER A 65 -0.38 -14.69 -12.66
CA SER A 65 -0.61 -14.20 -14.03
C SER A 65 -1.94 -14.68 -14.62
N ALA A 66 -2.33 -15.94 -14.39
CA ALA A 66 -3.64 -16.46 -14.81
C ALA A 66 -4.81 -15.71 -14.16
N GLN A 67 -4.58 -15.11 -13.00
CA GLN A 67 -5.56 -14.30 -12.27
C GLN A 67 -5.43 -12.80 -12.55
N GLY A 68 -4.62 -12.41 -13.54
CA GLY A 68 -4.48 -11.03 -13.99
C GLY A 68 -3.53 -10.16 -13.16
N PHE A 69 -2.85 -10.71 -12.16
CA PHE A 69 -1.89 -9.96 -11.37
C PHE A 69 -0.62 -9.64 -12.16
N ARG A 70 -0.15 -8.40 -12.00
CA ARG A 70 1.16 -7.92 -12.41
C ARG A 70 1.81 -7.17 -11.27
N TYR A 71 3.13 -6.98 -11.32
CA TYR A 71 3.76 -6.01 -10.45
C TYR A 71 3.14 -4.62 -10.65
N ALA A 72 2.88 -3.93 -9.55
CA ALA A 72 2.46 -2.54 -9.55
C ALA A 72 3.55 -1.66 -10.18
N LEU A 73 3.15 -0.57 -10.80
CA LEU A 73 4.01 0.49 -11.29
C LEU A 73 4.12 1.60 -10.23
N PHE A 74 5.09 2.50 -10.43
CA PHE A 74 5.25 3.67 -9.55
C PHE A 74 3.98 4.51 -9.44
N ASP A 75 3.30 4.75 -10.57
CA ASP A 75 2.07 5.55 -10.62
C ASP A 75 0.89 4.84 -9.94
N ASP A 76 0.81 3.51 -10.03
CA ASP A 76 -0.23 2.73 -9.33
C ASP A 76 -0.11 2.96 -7.81
N VAL A 77 1.11 2.87 -7.28
CA VAL A 77 1.37 3.02 -5.84
C VAL A 77 1.21 4.46 -5.39
N SER A 78 1.65 5.43 -6.20
CA SER A 78 1.44 6.85 -5.92
C SER A 78 -0.05 7.17 -5.85
N THR A 79 -0.87 6.50 -6.66
CA THR A 79 -2.33 6.62 -6.63
C THR A 79 -2.93 5.89 -5.43
N LEU A 80 -2.42 4.70 -5.07
CA LEU A 80 -2.83 3.97 -3.87
C LEU A 80 -2.66 4.82 -2.60
N PHE A 81 -1.54 5.53 -2.47
CA PHE A 81 -1.34 6.45 -1.35
C PHE A 81 -2.36 7.59 -1.34
N GLN A 82 -2.67 8.18 -2.49
CA GLN A 82 -3.72 9.19 -2.59
C GLN A 82 -5.09 8.62 -2.20
N SER A 83 -5.43 7.41 -2.66
CA SER A 83 -6.65 6.69 -2.28
C SER A 83 -6.68 6.40 -0.77
N ALA A 84 -5.54 6.13 -0.15
CA ALA A 84 -5.42 5.97 1.30
C ALA A 84 -5.46 7.29 2.08
N GLY A 85 -5.51 8.45 1.41
CA GLY A 85 -5.40 9.76 2.05
C GLY A 85 -4.01 10.06 2.61
N ILE A 86 -2.98 9.36 2.11
CA ILE A 86 -1.58 9.49 2.52
C ILE A 86 -0.86 10.44 1.56
N THR A 87 -0.11 11.39 2.11
CA THR A 87 0.79 12.25 1.35
C THR A 87 2.17 11.60 1.39
N PRO A 88 2.70 11.06 0.28
CA PRO A 88 3.98 10.38 0.30
C PRO A 88 5.10 11.36 0.66
N THR A 89 6.06 10.96 1.49
CA THR A 89 7.18 11.82 1.89
C THR A 89 8.50 11.25 1.40
N SER A 90 9.46 12.13 1.09
CA SER A 90 10.85 11.72 0.89
C SER A 90 11.66 11.99 2.16
N GLY A 91 12.06 10.91 2.84
CA GLY A 91 13.04 10.97 3.92
C GLY A 91 12.47 11.15 5.33
N ASN A 92 11.79 12.25 5.63
CA ASN A 92 11.32 12.53 7.00
C ASN A 92 9.84 12.16 7.18
N PRO A 93 9.45 11.57 8.32
CA PRO A 93 8.05 11.42 8.65
C PRO A 93 7.37 12.77 8.78
N VAL A 94 6.28 12.95 8.04
CA VAL A 94 5.36 14.06 8.29
C VAL A 94 4.38 13.58 9.36
N SER A 95 4.42 14.20 10.54
CA SER A 95 3.44 13.92 11.59
C SER A 95 2.03 14.20 11.07
N GLY A 96 1.07 13.31 11.33
CA GLY A 96 -0.35 13.60 11.14
C GLY A 96 -1.15 12.65 10.23
N GLN A 97 -0.57 11.56 9.73
CA GLN A 97 -1.29 10.55 8.90
C GLN A 97 -1.19 9.12 9.46
N ILE A 98 -1.09 8.99 10.78
CA ILE A 98 -0.89 7.68 11.45
C ILE A 98 -2.08 6.76 11.21
N SER A 99 -3.31 7.29 11.29
CA SER A 99 -4.54 6.53 11.04
C SER A 99 -4.59 5.95 9.63
N GLU A 100 -4.22 6.75 8.64
CA GLU A 100 -4.24 6.43 7.22
C GLU A 100 -3.20 5.37 6.90
N VAL A 101 -1.97 5.52 7.43
CA VAL A 101 -0.91 4.52 7.26
C VAL A 101 -1.25 3.23 8.00
N THR A 102 -1.84 3.30 9.20
CA THR A 102 -2.29 2.11 9.95
C THR A 102 -3.36 1.36 9.15
N ALA A 103 -4.34 2.09 8.61
CA ALA A 103 -5.39 1.51 7.79
C ALA A 103 -4.83 0.84 6.55
N LEU A 104 -3.89 1.48 5.86
CA LEU A 104 -3.25 0.90 4.67
C LEU A 104 -2.44 -0.36 5.00
N ILE A 105 -1.68 -0.37 6.11
CA ILE A 105 -0.93 -1.56 6.55
C ILE A 105 -1.86 -2.72 6.88
N ASN A 106 -2.98 -2.44 7.56
CA ASN A 106 -3.97 -3.48 7.88
C ASN A 106 -4.66 -4.05 6.64
N LEU A 107 -4.73 -3.27 5.56
CA LEU A 107 -5.30 -3.67 4.28
C LEU A 107 -4.30 -4.45 3.41
N LEU A 108 -3.05 -3.99 3.33
CA LEU A 108 -1.99 -4.61 2.52
C LEU A 108 -1.26 -5.76 3.22
N GLY A 109 -1.45 -5.93 4.53
CA GLY A 109 -0.76 -6.92 5.34
C GLY A 109 0.63 -6.45 5.80
N ALA A 110 0.89 -6.55 7.10
CA ALA A 110 2.20 -6.27 7.69
C ALA A 110 3.16 -7.45 7.44
N THR A 111 4.24 -7.20 6.72
CA THR A 111 5.30 -8.18 6.46
C THR A 111 6.30 -8.27 7.63
N THR A 112 6.44 -7.21 8.44
CA THR A 112 7.23 -7.29 9.67
C THR A 112 6.43 -6.73 10.85
N VAL A 113 6.41 -7.51 11.93
CA VAL A 113 5.91 -7.10 13.25
C VAL A 113 7.07 -7.18 14.23
N LEU A 114 7.49 -6.04 14.75
CA LEU A 114 8.61 -5.97 15.69
C LEU A 114 8.10 -6.11 17.15
N SER A 115 9.00 -6.41 18.09
CA SER A 115 8.65 -6.58 19.50
C SER A 115 8.29 -5.27 20.21
N ASP A 116 8.72 -4.14 19.65
CA ASP A 116 8.26 -2.80 19.99
C ASP A 116 6.97 -2.42 19.21
N GLY A 117 6.27 -3.44 18.69
CA GLY A 117 5.10 -3.47 17.83
C GLY A 117 4.94 -2.38 16.78
N ARG A 118 6.06 -2.02 16.19
CA ARG A 118 6.09 -1.49 14.82
C ARG A 118 5.50 -2.50 13.84
N LEU A 119 4.71 -2.00 12.91
CA LEU A 119 4.19 -2.73 11.76
C LEU A 119 4.81 -2.18 10.49
N ILE A 120 5.31 -3.06 9.65
CA ILE A 120 5.96 -2.68 8.39
C ILE A 120 5.31 -3.50 7.29
N SER A 121 4.89 -2.82 6.22
CA SER A 121 4.46 -3.41 4.96
C SER A 121 5.47 -2.99 3.91
N GLU A 122 6.31 -3.92 3.49
CA GLU A 122 7.39 -3.65 2.55
C GLU A 122 7.48 -4.74 1.49
N GLY A 123 7.86 -4.34 0.28
CA GLY A 123 7.87 -5.25 -0.84
C GLY A 123 8.43 -4.68 -2.14
N TYR A 124 8.57 -5.57 -3.11
CA TYR A 124 9.10 -5.25 -4.42
C TYR A 124 8.07 -4.51 -5.27
N LEU A 125 8.50 -3.40 -5.86
CA LEU A 125 7.74 -2.61 -6.81
C LEU A 125 8.43 -2.62 -8.17
N ASN A 126 7.70 -3.04 -9.21
CA ASN A 126 8.19 -3.04 -10.58
C ASN A 126 9.66 -3.50 -10.75
N PRO A 127 10.08 -4.65 -10.20
CA PRO A 127 11.50 -5.02 -10.10
C PRO A 127 12.16 -5.30 -11.46
N PHE A 128 11.39 -5.37 -12.55
CA PHE A 128 11.87 -5.75 -13.89
C PHE A 128 12.02 -4.58 -14.86
N VAL A 129 11.66 -3.35 -14.47
CA VAL A 129 11.78 -2.17 -15.33
C VAL A 129 12.69 -1.12 -14.69
N THR A 130 13.77 -0.80 -15.39
CA THR A 130 14.61 0.38 -15.13
C THR A 130 14.44 1.38 -16.28
N PRO A 131 14.36 2.70 -16.00
CA PRO A 131 14.39 3.73 -17.04
C PRO A 131 15.63 3.66 -17.97
N ASP A 132 16.70 3.00 -17.53
CA ASP A 132 18.03 3.08 -18.13
C ASP A 132 18.52 1.78 -18.82
N GLY A 133 17.65 0.82 -19.16
CA GLY A 133 18.04 -0.44 -19.82
C GLY A 133 18.44 -1.56 -18.84
N PRO A 134 18.90 -2.74 -19.32
CA PRO A 134 18.80 -3.99 -18.57
C PRO A 134 19.65 -4.00 -17.30
N LEU A 135 18.93 -3.93 -16.17
CA LEU A 135 19.34 -4.14 -14.77
C LEU A 135 20.36 -3.15 -14.19
N LYS A 136 19.90 -2.24 -13.31
CA LYS A 136 20.64 -1.76 -12.13
C LYS A 136 19.76 -0.91 -11.18
N GLY A 137 19.07 -1.58 -10.26
CA GLY A 137 18.49 -0.97 -9.05
C GLY A 137 16.99 -1.16 -8.96
N ASP A 138 16.58 -2.01 -8.04
CA ASP A 138 15.19 -2.29 -7.74
C ASP A 138 14.53 -1.10 -7.04
N TRP A 139 13.30 -0.78 -7.42
CA TRP A 139 12.46 0.11 -6.63
C TRP A 139 11.83 -0.74 -5.53
N ILE A 140 12.12 -0.43 -4.27
CA ILE A 140 11.49 -1.10 -3.12
C ILE A 140 10.38 -0.17 -2.63
N PHE A 141 9.15 -0.66 -2.66
CA PHE A 141 8.09 -0.02 -1.93
C PHE A 141 8.29 -0.29 -0.43
N LYS A 142 8.28 0.78 0.37
CA LYS A 142 8.38 0.64 1.82
C LYS A 142 7.38 1.55 2.50
N THR A 143 6.40 0.94 3.16
CA THR A 143 5.58 1.61 4.16
C THR A 143 5.95 1.11 5.54
N GLU A 144 6.43 2.00 6.40
CA GLU A 144 6.89 1.69 7.75
C GLU A 144 6.15 2.53 8.79
N LEU A 145 5.49 1.86 9.73
CA LEU A 145 4.77 2.48 10.82
C LEU A 145 5.26 1.97 12.18
N ASN A 146 5.37 2.87 13.15
CA ASN A 146 5.56 2.50 14.55
C ASN A 146 4.29 2.80 15.35
N LEU A 147 3.67 1.78 15.92
CA LEU A 147 2.45 1.92 16.69
C LEU A 147 2.68 2.24 18.19
N PHE A 148 3.93 2.19 18.69
CA PHE A 148 4.20 2.27 20.13
C PHE A 148 4.58 3.66 20.60
N SER A 149 4.86 4.58 19.69
CA SER A 149 5.32 5.93 20.00
C SER A 149 4.46 7.05 19.41
N ASP A 150 3.31 6.75 18.80
CA ASP A 150 2.52 7.69 17.98
C ASP A 150 3.41 8.51 17.01
N THR A 151 4.56 7.95 16.64
CA THR A 151 5.52 8.56 15.73
C THR A 151 5.44 7.77 14.45
N LEU A 152 4.85 8.36 13.40
CA LEU A 152 4.97 7.81 12.05
C LEU A 152 6.47 7.78 11.69
N TYR A 153 6.96 6.69 11.10
CA TYR A 153 8.37 6.63 10.67
C TYR A 153 8.51 6.98 9.19
N ILE A 154 7.79 6.37 8.23
CA ILE A 154 7.76 6.79 6.80
C ILE A 154 6.63 6.07 6.04
N ALA A 155 5.88 6.77 5.17
CA ALA A 155 5.19 6.15 4.02
C ALA A 155 5.81 6.69 2.73
N ALA A 156 6.56 5.85 2.01
CA ALA A 156 7.33 6.30 0.86
C ALA A 156 7.48 5.23 -0.22
N ILE A 157 7.75 5.70 -1.43
CA ILE A 157 8.33 4.88 -2.48
C ILE A 157 9.82 5.20 -2.49
N THR A 158 10.66 4.23 -2.11
CA THR A 158 12.10 4.44 -1.97
C THR A 158 12.87 3.65 -3.02
N ARG A 159 14.00 4.18 -3.47
CA ARG A 159 14.95 3.33 -4.20
C ARG A 159 15.61 2.40 -3.18
N GLY A 160 15.46 1.09 -3.40
CA GLY A 160 16.13 0.10 -2.58
C GLY A 160 17.61 -0.01 -2.91
N GLU A 161 18.35 -0.70 -2.04
CA GLU A 161 19.63 -1.25 -2.47
C GLU A 161 19.39 -2.21 -3.65
N PRO A 162 20.27 -2.22 -4.67
CA PRO A 162 20.13 -3.16 -5.76
C PRO A 162 20.20 -4.58 -5.20
N THR A 163 19.08 -5.30 -5.26
CA THR A 163 19.02 -6.73 -4.95
C THR A 163 19.00 -7.53 -6.25
N LEU A 164 19.26 -8.83 -6.17
CA LEU A 164 19.02 -9.69 -7.32
C LEU A 164 17.52 -10.02 -7.35
N GLN A 165 16.91 -10.04 -8.54
CA GLN A 165 15.52 -10.47 -8.72
C GLN A 165 15.29 -11.93 -8.27
N SER A 166 16.36 -12.71 -8.15
CA SER A 166 16.36 -14.06 -7.61
C SER A 166 16.50 -14.12 -6.08
N SER A 167 16.83 -13.01 -5.42
CA SER A 167 16.95 -12.95 -3.96
C SER A 167 15.58 -12.96 -3.31
N ALA A 168 15.39 -13.90 -2.39
CA ALA A 168 14.26 -13.93 -1.47
C ALA A 168 14.65 -13.22 -0.16
N ILE A 169 13.87 -12.21 0.24
CA ILE A 169 14.05 -11.49 1.50
C ILE A 169 12.83 -11.77 2.38
N ALA A 170 13.06 -12.33 3.57
CA ALA A 170 11.98 -12.80 4.43
C ALA A 170 11.01 -11.69 4.85
N GLN A 171 11.48 -10.43 4.92
CA GLN A 171 10.62 -9.30 5.27
C GLN A 171 9.83 -8.73 4.10
N TYR A 172 10.11 -9.12 2.85
CA TYR A 172 9.54 -8.47 1.66
C TYR A 172 8.47 -9.35 1.01
N GLY A 173 7.33 -8.74 0.68
CA GLY A 173 6.37 -9.26 -0.29
C GLY A 173 6.59 -8.68 -1.69
N SER A 174 5.65 -8.90 -2.59
CA SER A 174 5.58 -8.31 -3.92
C SER A 174 4.30 -7.51 -4.07
N LEU A 175 4.40 -6.23 -4.46
CA LEU A 175 3.20 -5.42 -4.73
C LEU A 175 2.61 -5.86 -6.07
N LEU A 176 1.60 -6.71 -5.99
CA LEU A 176 0.86 -7.18 -7.15
C LEU A 176 -0.49 -6.50 -7.23
N VAL A 177 -0.86 -6.10 -8.44
CA VAL A 177 -2.12 -5.42 -8.73
C VAL A 177 -2.78 -6.02 -9.98
N ARG A 178 -4.11 -6.01 -10.02
CA ARG A 178 -4.92 -6.37 -11.19
C ARG A 178 -6.13 -5.43 -11.34
N PRO A 179 -6.67 -5.24 -12.55
CA PRO A 179 -7.97 -4.60 -12.71
C PRO A 179 -9.12 -5.51 -12.24
N VAL A 180 -10.22 -4.90 -11.79
CA VAL A 180 -11.51 -5.55 -11.52
C VAL A 180 -12.27 -5.86 -12.81
#